data_AF-A0A4Q1C384-F1
#
_entry.id   AF-A0A4Q1C384-F1
#
_cell.length_a   1.000
_cell.length_b   1.000
_cell.length_c   1.000
_cell.angle_alpha   90.00
_cell.angle_beta   90.00
_cell.angle_gamma   90.00
#
_symmetry.space_group_name_H-M   'P 1'
#
loop_
_entity.id
_entity.type
_entity.pdbx_description
1 polymer ?
#
loop_
_entity_poly.entity_id
_entity_poly.type
_entity_poly.pdbx_seq_one_letter_code
_entity_poly.pdbx_strand_id
1 'polypeptide(L)' 'MSQISQPAAPAASPEWLRVVQQKVETLRFGVVQLVVHDGRVTQIERTEKTRITAPPSNSQDSTAL' A
#
# COMPACT_ATOMS: atom_id res chain seq x y z
N MET A 1 42.00 -1.53 -29.13
CA MET A 1 40.56 -1.52 -29.49
C MET A 1 39.79 -1.99 -28.27
N SER A 2 39.47 -1.07 -27.35
CA SER A 2 38.76 -1.39 -26.12
C SER A 2 37.26 -1.24 -26.37
N GLN A 3 36.52 -2.35 -26.35
CA GLN A 3 35.06 -2.32 -26.45
C GLN A 3 34.50 -1.53 -25.27
N ILE A 4 33.79 -0.44 -25.58
CA ILE A 4 32.88 0.21 -24.64
C ILE A 4 31.79 -0.82 -24.32
N SER A 5 31.72 -1.27 -23.07
CA SER A 5 30.55 -1.95 -22.53
C SER A 5 29.35 -1.04 -22.70
N GLN A 6 28.46 -1.37 -23.63
CA GLN A 6 27.18 -0.68 -23.79
C GLN A 6 26.44 -0.72 -22.45
N PRO A 7 25.94 0.41 -21.92
CA PRO A 7 25.08 0.40 -20.75
C PRO A 7 23.80 -0.34 -21.16
N ALA A 8 23.56 -1.49 -20.53
CA ALA A 8 22.34 -2.25 -20.71
C ALA A 8 21.15 -1.30 -20.49
N ALA A 9 20.27 -1.21 -21.50
CA ALA A 9 19.04 -0.43 -21.46
C ALA A 9 18.31 -0.65 -20.13
N PRO A 10 17.63 0.38 -19.57
CA PRO A 10 16.98 0.26 -18.27
C PRO A 10 16.03 -0.93 -18.35
N ALA A 11 16.36 -2.00 -17.61
CA ALA A 11 15.52 -3.17 -17.48
C ALA A 11 14.13 -2.67 -17.10
N ALA A 12 13.16 -2.88 -17.99
CA ALA A 12 11.80 -2.40 -17.80
C ALA A 12 11.36 -2.78 -16.38
N SER A 13 11.02 -1.76 -15.58
CA SER A 13 10.57 -1.97 -14.21
C SER A 13 9.41 -2.97 -14.23
N PRO A 14 9.47 -4.07 -13.48
CA PRO A 14 8.49 -5.16 -13.60
C PRO A 14 7.06 -4.63 -13.42
N GLU A 15 6.13 -5.15 -14.23
CA GLU A 15 4.73 -4.67 -14.31
C GLU A 15 4.04 -4.54 -12.94
N TRP A 16 4.34 -5.44 -11.99
CA TRP A 16 3.77 -5.37 -10.64
C TRP A 16 4.15 -4.09 -9.89
N LEU A 17 5.33 -3.50 -10.15
CA LEU A 17 5.74 -2.23 -9.54
C LEU A 17 4.86 -1.08 -10.02
N ARG A 18 4.44 -1.08 -11.28
CA ARG A 18 3.52 -0.07 -11.82
C ARG A 18 2.17 -0.15 -11.11
N VAL A 19 1.67 -1.37 -10.93
CA VAL A 19 0.40 -1.62 -10.21
C VAL A 19 0.50 -1.18 -8.75
N VAL A 20 1.60 -1.51 -8.06
CA VAL A 20 1.82 -1.08 -6.67
C VAL A 20 1.90 0.44 -6.57
N GLN A 21 2.65 1.09 -7.45
CA GLN A 21 2.78 2.55 -7.47
C GLN A 21 1.41 3.22 -7.58
N GLN A 22 0.59 2.81 -8.55
CA GLN A 22 -0.77 3.33 -8.73
C GLN A 22 -1.67 3.11 -7.51
N LYS A 23 -1.57 1.93 -6.87
CA LYS A 23 -2.33 1.62 -5.65
C LYS A 23 -1.90 2.45 -4.45
N VAL A 24 -0.59 2.70 -4.31
CA VAL A 24 -0.02 3.51 -3.22
C VAL A 24 -0.34 5.00 -3.41
N GLU A 25 -0.26 5.52 -4.64
CA GLU A 25 -0.58 6.92 -4.95
C GLU A 25 -2.01 7.30 -4.53
N THR A 26 -2.95 6.34 -4.62
CA THR A 26 -4.35 6.55 -4.27
C THR A 26 -4.70 6.11 -2.85
N LEU A 27 -3.74 5.56 -2.08
CA LEU A 27 -3.95 5.07 -0.72
C LEU A 27 -3.74 6.20 0.28
N ARG A 28 -4.82 6.64 0.93
CA ARG A 28 -4.74 7.69 1.97
C ARG A 28 -4.29 7.14 3.31
N PHE A 29 -4.89 6.02 3.73
CA PHE A 29 -4.60 5.37 5.00
C PHE A 29 -4.75 3.88 4.84
N GLY A 30 -3.77 3.09 5.27
CA GLY A 30 -3.85 1.64 5.17
C GLY A 30 -2.51 1.01 4.82
N VAL A 31 -2.58 -0.18 4.23
CA VAL A 31 -1.42 -0.96 3.80
C VAL A 31 -1.64 -1.53 2.41
N VAL A 32 -0.56 -1.71 1.67
CA VAL A 32 -0.53 -2.51 0.43
C VAL A 32 0.24 -3.78 0.74
N GLN A 33 -0.42 -4.92 0.56
CA GLN A 33 0.18 -6.24 0.80
C GLN A 33 0.55 -6.87 -0.54
N LEU A 34 1.79 -7.33 -0.64
CA LEU A 34 2.27 -8.11 -1.78
C LEU A 34 2.45 -9.55 -1.33
N VAL A 35 1.90 -10.48 -2.09
CA VAL A 35 2.11 -11.91 -1.89
C VAL A 35 3.06 -12.41 -2.97
N VAL A 36 4.12 -13.07 -2.54
CA VAL A 36 5.18 -13.59 -3.40
C VAL A 36 5.19 -15.12 -3.30
N HIS A 37 5.11 -15.79 -4.44
CA HIS A 37 5.31 -17.23 -4.56
C HIS A 37 6.35 -17.48 -5.64
N ASP A 38 7.29 -18.40 -5.40
CA ASP A 38 8.34 -18.76 -6.35
C ASP A 38 9.18 -17.55 -6.84
N GLY A 39 9.45 -16.60 -5.93
CA GLY A 39 10.20 -15.37 -6.26
C GLY A 39 9.44 -14.37 -7.16
N ARG A 40 8.15 -14.61 -7.43
CA ARG A 40 7.29 -13.74 -8.23
C ARG A 40 6.11 -13.23 -7.42
N VAL A 41 5.80 -11.95 -7.58
CA VAL A 41 4.59 -11.35 -6.99
C VAL A 41 3.38 -11.95 -7.70
N THR A 42 2.52 -12.65 -6.97
CA THR A 42 1.29 -13.25 -7.50
C THR A 42 0.05 -12.46 -7.13
N GLN A 43 0.09 -11.71 -6.03
CA GLN A 43 -1.07 -10.97 -5.53
C GLN A 43 -0.65 -9.60 -4.97
N ILE A 44 -1.51 -8.60 -5.19
CA ILE A 44 -1.34 -7.24 -4.68
C ILE A 44 -2.68 -6.77 -4.13
N GLU A 45 -2.78 -6.64 -2.81
CA GLU A 45 -3.98 -6.22 -2.11
C GLU A 45 -3.80 -4.84 -1.46
N ARG A 46 -4.90 -4.11 -1.36
CA ARG A 46 -4.98 -2.82 -0.65
C ARG A 46 -5.95 -2.98 0.49
N THR A 47 -5.54 -2.60 1.69
CA THR A 47 -6.37 -2.67 2.89
C THR A 47 -6.43 -1.30 3.54
N GLU A 48 -7.64 -0.72 3.65
CA GLU A 48 -7.87 0.55 4.33
C GLU A 48 -8.49 0.29 5.71
N LYS A 49 -7.90 0.89 6.74
CA LYS A 49 -8.37 0.73 8.12
C LYS A 49 -8.92 2.06 8.62
N THR A 50 -10.24 2.18 8.58
CA THR A 50 -10.95 3.34 9.15
C THR A 50 -11.26 3.08 10.62
N ARG A 51 -10.76 3.94 11.52
CA ARG A 51 -11.16 3.91 12.93
C ARG A 51 -12.43 4.74 13.10
N ILE A 52 -13.54 4.08 13.38
CA ILE A 52 -14.75 4.75 13.83
C ILE A 52 -14.52 5.11 15.30
N THR A 53 -14.15 6.36 15.60
CA THR A 53 -14.18 6.83 16.99
C THR A 53 -15.66 6.98 17.34
N ALA A 54 -16.11 6.30 18.39
CA ALA A 54 -17.45 6.54 18.91
C ALA A 54 -17.54 8.02 19.32
N PRO A 55 -18.66 8.71 19.05
CA PRO A 55 -18.86 10.06 19.59
C PRO A 55 -18.66 9.99 21.11
N PRO A 56 -18.08 11.04 21.74
CA PRO A 56 -17.94 11.07 23.18
C PRO A 56 -19.34 10.84 23.77
N SER A 57 -19.52 9.70 24.45
CA SER A 57 -20.74 9.43 25.19
C SER A 57 -20.74 10.43 26.34
N ASN A 58 -21.46 11.53 26.18
CA ASN A 58 -21.56 12.57 27.18
C ASN A 58 -22.38 12.02 28.35
N SER A 59 -21.68 11.41 29.30
CA SER A 59 -22.20 11.00 30.61
C SER A 59 -22.51 12.23 31.45
N GLN A 60 -23.60 12.94 31.17
CA GLN A 60 -24.12 13.99 32.04
C GLN A 60 -25.64 14.13 31.87
N ASP A 61 -26.39 13.19 32.40
CA ASP A 61 -27.70 13.50 32.98
C ASP A 61 -28.16 12.31 33.83
N SER A 62 -28.85 12.57 34.94
CA SER A 62 -29.61 11.59 35.72
C SER A 62 -28.82 10.65 36.65
N THR A 63 -28.29 11.19 37.75
CA THR A 63 -28.58 10.57 39.06
C THR A 63 -29.09 11.67 40.00
N ALA A 64 -30.41 11.67 40.14
CA ALA A 64 -31.19 12.58 40.97
C ALA A 64 -31.15 12.19 42.45
N LEU A 65 -31.59 13.16 43.26
CA LEU A 65 -32.21 13.07 44.59
C LEU A 65 -31.31 13.03 45.84
#